data_AF-A0A661CYH9-F1
#
_entry.id   AF-A0A661CYH9-F1
#
_cell.length_a   1.000
_cell.length_b   1.000
_cell.length_c   1.000
_cell.angle_alpha   90.00
_cell.angle_beta   90.00
_cell.angle_gamma   90.00
#
_symmetry.space_group_name_H-M   'P 1'
#
loop_
_entity.id
_entity.type
_entity.pdbx_description
1 polymer ?
#
loop_
_entity_poly.entity_id
_entity_poly.type
_entity_poly.pdbx_seq_one_letter_code
_entity_poly.pdbx_strand_id
1 'polypeptide(L)'
;MKTIINTILLMGLLGLFAGVSAAPFDGEKVLLCATQIVNQCDEGLDCTEVYPASANIPDFIIVDAANKSISEIDFKNVTTVERIEHLDGKLVLQGADDGFKDVRDGIAWTMTINEDSGKMILSATGDGFVMVVFGACAVK
;
A
#
# COMPACT_ATOMS: atom_id res chain seq x y z
N MET A 1 -25.84 51.00 9.80
CA MET A 1 -24.40 50.64 9.95
C MET A 1 -24.18 49.33 10.71
N LYS A 2 -24.79 49.13 11.91
CA LYS A 2 -24.73 47.84 12.64
C LYS A 2 -25.33 46.64 11.88
N THR A 3 -26.39 46.86 11.10
CA THR A 3 -27.07 45.81 10.32
C THR A 3 -26.23 45.30 9.14
N ILE A 4 -25.42 46.17 8.51
CA ILE A 4 -24.56 45.80 7.37
C ILE A 4 -23.35 44.95 7.84
N ILE A 5 -22.85 45.23 9.05
CA ILE A 5 -21.74 44.48 9.66
C ILE A 5 -22.19 43.06 10.05
N ASN A 6 -23.43 42.89 10.54
CA ASN A 6 -23.98 41.56 10.87
C ASN A 6 -24.25 40.68 9.65
N THR A 7 -24.56 41.27 8.49
CA THR A 7 -24.81 40.49 7.25
C THR A 7 -23.51 39.96 6.64
N ILE A 8 -22.41 40.70 6.76
CA ILE A 8 -21.08 40.25 6.29
C ILE A 8 -20.55 39.12 7.16
N LEU A 9 -20.82 39.14 8.48
CA LEU A 9 -20.40 38.09 9.41
C LEU A 9 -21.11 36.75 9.17
N LEU A 10 -22.34 36.76 8.65
CA LEU A 10 -23.12 35.55 8.39
C LEU A 10 -22.80 34.88 7.04
N MET A 11 -22.21 35.62 6.10
CA MET A 11 -21.89 35.11 4.76
C MET A 11 -20.47 34.53 4.66
N GLY A 12 -19.60 34.82 5.64
CA GLY A 12 -18.24 34.25 5.72
C GLY A 12 -18.18 32.82 6.27
N LEU A 13 -19.28 32.28 6.83
CA LEU A 13 -19.27 30.99 7.55
C LEU A 13 -19.79 29.80 6.71
N LEU A 14 -20.32 30.02 5.51
CA LEU A 14 -20.87 28.94 4.65
C LEU A 14 -19.84 28.30 3.70
N GLY A 15 -18.59 28.75 3.67
CA GLY A 15 -17.59 28.28 2.69
C GLY A 15 -16.66 27.14 3.13
N LEU A 16 -16.79 26.60 4.35
CA LEU A 16 -15.73 25.79 4.98
C LEU A 16 -15.99 24.27 5.06
N PHE A 17 -16.98 23.73 4.35
CA PHE A 17 -17.25 22.29 4.34
C PHE A 17 -17.20 21.69 2.93
N ALA A 18 -16.11 21.94 2.20
CA ALA A 18 -15.65 20.91 1.29
C ALA A 18 -15.02 19.82 2.17
N GLY A 19 -15.82 18.88 2.62
CA GLY A 19 -15.30 17.68 3.27
C GLY A 19 -14.37 17.01 2.28
N VAL A 20 -13.06 17.15 2.49
CA VAL A 20 -12.09 16.24 1.88
C VAL A 20 -12.46 14.90 2.47
N SER A 21 -13.21 14.09 1.71
CA SER A 21 -13.38 12.69 2.07
C SER A 21 -12.00 12.10 1.94
N ALA A 22 -11.43 11.72 3.08
CA ALA A 22 -10.33 10.78 3.10
C ALA A 22 -10.69 9.63 2.15
N ALA A 23 -9.76 9.33 1.24
CA ALA A 23 -9.95 8.23 0.33
C ALA A 23 -9.95 6.94 1.17
N PRO A 24 -10.82 5.97 0.89
CA PRO A 24 -11.07 4.83 1.78
C PRO A 24 -9.82 3.97 2.06
N PHE A 25 -8.79 4.07 1.23
CA PHE A 25 -7.54 3.30 1.31
C PHE A 25 -6.29 4.19 1.43
N ASP A 26 -6.40 5.34 2.09
CA ASP A 26 -5.29 6.26 2.36
C ASP A 26 -4.29 5.78 3.44
N GLY A 27 -4.55 4.63 4.06
CA GLY A 27 -3.65 4.04 5.07
C GLY A 27 -3.90 4.53 6.50
N GLU A 28 -4.94 5.32 6.76
CA GLU A 28 -5.38 5.62 8.13
C GLU A 28 -5.93 4.38 8.86
N LYS A 29 -6.52 3.46 8.10
CA LYS A 29 -7.06 2.19 8.62
C LYS A 29 -6.17 1.03 8.18
N VAL A 30 -6.15 0.00 9.01
CA VAL A 30 -5.53 -1.27 8.65
C VAL A 30 -6.26 -1.84 7.44
N LEU A 31 -5.50 -2.25 6.43
CA LEU A 31 -6.01 -2.84 5.21
C LEU A 31 -5.72 -4.34 5.19
N LEU A 32 -6.67 -5.12 4.72
CA LEU A 32 -6.50 -6.54 4.37
C LEU A 32 -6.48 -6.64 2.84
N CYS A 33 -5.33 -7.01 2.30
CA CYS A 33 -5.10 -7.15 0.86
C CYS A 33 -5.03 -8.61 0.46
N ALA A 34 -5.76 -8.97 -0.59
CA ALA A 34 -5.73 -10.30 -1.19
C ALA A 34 -4.85 -10.31 -2.44
N THR A 35 -3.96 -11.29 -2.50
CA THR A 35 -3.12 -11.58 -3.68
C THR A 35 -3.99 -12.22 -4.77
N GLN A 36 -3.89 -11.73 -6.01
CA GLN A 36 -4.70 -12.20 -7.14
C GLN A 36 -3.85 -12.81 -8.25
N ILE A 37 -2.77 -12.12 -8.66
CA ILE A 37 -1.88 -12.56 -9.73
C ILE A 37 -0.45 -12.31 -9.27
N VAL A 38 0.44 -13.28 -9.48
CA VAL A 38 1.87 -13.12 -9.23
C VAL A 38 2.59 -13.45 -10.53
N ASN A 39 3.41 -12.51 -11.00
CA ASN A 39 4.33 -12.75 -12.10
C ASN A 39 5.76 -12.69 -11.55
N GLN A 40 6.58 -13.67 -11.91
CA GLN A 40 8.00 -13.70 -11.60
C GLN A 40 8.79 -13.69 -12.90
N CYS A 41 9.86 -12.90 -12.92
CA CYS A 41 10.83 -12.87 -13.99
C CYS A 41 12.20 -13.17 -13.39
N ASP A 42 12.83 -14.25 -13.86
CA ASP A 42 14.18 -14.63 -13.47
C ASP A 42 15.18 -14.18 -14.55
N GLU A 43 16.41 -13.89 -14.15
CA GLU A 43 17.46 -13.44 -15.05
C GLU A 43 17.67 -14.42 -16.22
N GLY A 44 17.53 -13.90 -17.44
CA GLY A 44 17.69 -14.69 -18.67
C GLY A 44 16.47 -15.53 -19.07
N LEU A 45 15.36 -15.44 -18.34
CA LEU A 45 14.11 -16.13 -18.63
C LEU A 45 12.96 -15.15 -18.90
N ASP A 46 11.88 -15.66 -19.49
CA ASP A 46 10.65 -14.91 -19.67
C ASP A 46 9.89 -14.77 -18.34
N CYS A 47 9.15 -13.67 -18.19
CA CYS A 47 8.22 -13.51 -17.08
C CYS A 47 7.07 -14.50 -17.19
N THR A 48 6.75 -15.20 -16.11
CA THR A 48 5.64 -16.16 -16.08
C THR A 48 4.74 -15.92 -14.87
N GLU A 49 3.45 -16.24 -15.04
CA GLU A 49 2.51 -16.28 -13.93
C GLU A 49 2.81 -17.52 -13.06
N VAL A 50 2.93 -17.30 -11.76
CA VAL A 50 3.24 -18.34 -10.77
C VAL A 50 2.20 -18.34 -9.65
N TYR A 51 2.05 -19.48 -8.97
CA TYR A 51 1.22 -19.52 -7.77
C TYR A 51 1.88 -18.72 -6.64
N PRO A 52 1.11 -17.96 -5.83
CA PRO A 52 1.65 -17.18 -4.72
C PRO A 52 2.54 -18.02 -3.79
N ALA A 53 2.07 -19.22 -3.42
CA ALA A 53 2.83 -20.14 -2.57
C ALA A 53 4.17 -20.59 -3.18
N SER A 54 4.26 -20.72 -4.52
CA SER A 54 5.52 -21.07 -5.20
C SER A 54 6.54 -19.93 -5.16
N ALA A 55 6.06 -18.69 -5.06
CA ALA A 55 6.86 -17.48 -4.95
C ALA A 55 7.04 -17.00 -3.49
N ASN A 56 6.62 -17.81 -2.51
CA ASN A 56 6.59 -17.45 -1.09
C ASN A 56 5.82 -16.14 -0.80
N ILE A 57 4.78 -15.85 -1.60
CA ILE A 57 3.87 -14.73 -1.41
C ILE A 57 2.61 -15.24 -0.70
N PRO A 58 2.18 -14.60 0.40
CA PRO A 58 0.96 -15.01 1.10
C PRO A 58 -0.29 -14.64 0.29
N ASP A 59 -1.36 -15.42 0.50
CA ASP A 59 -2.67 -15.13 -0.09
C ASP A 59 -3.27 -13.82 0.43
N PHE A 60 -2.93 -13.49 1.69
CA PHE A 60 -3.43 -12.30 2.37
C PHE A 60 -2.32 -11.54 3.08
N ILE A 61 -2.33 -10.23 2.90
CA ILE A 61 -1.37 -9.28 3.45
C ILE A 61 -2.14 -8.26 4.29
N ILE A 62 -1.70 -8.04 5.52
CA ILE A 62 -2.14 -6.94 6.37
C ILE A 62 -1.21 -5.76 6.14
N VAL A 63 -1.78 -4.60 5.84
CA VAL A 63 -1.04 -3.35 5.70
C VAL A 63 -1.50 -2.40 6.80
N ASP A 64 -0.57 -2.00 7.66
CA ASP A 64 -0.78 -1.01 8.71
C ASP A 64 0.22 0.13 8.50
N ALA A 65 -0.18 1.06 7.62
CA ALA A 65 0.66 2.20 7.26
C ALA A 65 0.89 3.15 8.46
N ALA A 66 -0.11 3.28 9.35
CA ALA A 66 0.01 4.09 10.56
C ALA A 66 1.13 3.59 11.48
N ASN A 67 1.28 2.28 11.61
CA ASN A 67 2.35 1.64 12.38
C ASN A 67 3.57 1.22 11.54
N LYS A 68 3.61 1.61 10.26
CA LYS A 68 4.69 1.29 9.32
C LYS A 68 4.99 -0.21 9.25
N SER A 69 3.98 -1.04 9.15
CA SER A 69 4.16 -2.48 9.06
C SER A 69 3.31 -3.12 7.97
N ILE A 70 3.88 -4.18 7.39
CA ILE A 70 3.17 -5.10 6.50
C ILE A 70 3.40 -6.51 7.04
N SER A 71 2.35 -7.33 7.10
CA SER A 71 2.47 -8.69 7.64
C SER A 71 1.53 -9.69 6.99
N GLU A 72 1.73 -10.97 7.31
CA GLU A 72 0.72 -12.00 7.07
C GLU A 72 -0.44 -11.91 8.07
N ILE A 73 -1.55 -12.63 7.81
CA ILE A 73 -2.74 -12.64 8.68
C ILE A 73 -2.42 -13.04 10.13
N ASP A 74 -1.45 -13.94 10.33
CA ASP A 74 -1.06 -14.44 11.64
C ASP A 74 0.11 -13.67 12.27
N PHE A 75 0.55 -12.57 11.63
CA PHE A 75 1.62 -11.70 12.08
C PHE A 75 2.98 -12.39 12.30
N LYS A 76 3.22 -13.56 11.68
CA LYS A 76 4.52 -14.26 11.83
C LYS A 76 5.65 -13.58 11.08
N ASN A 77 5.36 -13.09 9.87
CA ASN A 77 6.31 -12.41 9.02
C ASN A 77 5.89 -10.94 8.95
N VAL A 78 6.63 -10.07 9.63
CA VAL A 78 6.39 -8.62 9.67
C VAL A 78 7.57 -7.93 9.01
N THR A 79 7.30 -7.16 7.96
CA THR A 79 8.27 -6.24 7.37
C THR A 79 7.97 -4.80 7.80
N THR A 80 9.03 -4.01 7.93
CA THR A 80 8.93 -2.59 8.29
C THR A 80 8.81 -1.75 7.03
N VAL A 81 7.84 -0.84 7.00
CA VAL A 81 7.72 0.17 5.96
C VAL A 81 8.69 1.31 6.25
N GLU A 82 9.68 1.52 5.39
CA GLU A 82 10.68 2.56 5.55
C GLU A 82 10.16 3.92 5.08
N ARG A 83 9.39 3.93 3.99
CA ARG A 83 8.83 5.13 3.37
C ARG A 83 7.35 4.97 3.06
N ILE A 84 6.60 6.02 3.38
CA ILE A 84 5.18 6.17 3.05
C ILE A 84 5.02 7.49 2.32
N GLU A 85 4.30 7.47 1.20
CA GLU A 85 4.01 8.66 0.40
C GLU A 85 2.63 8.57 -0.23
N HIS A 86 1.94 9.70 -0.31
CA HIS A 86 0.71 9.84 -1.09
C HIS A 86 1.08 10.50 -2.42
N LEU A 87 0.88 9.78 -3.53
CA LEU A 87 1.28 10.23 -4.85
C LEU A 87 0.21 9.90 -5.88
N ASP A 88 -0.43 10.95 -6.42
CA ASP A 88 -1.38 10.82 -7.54
C ASP A 88 -2.50 9.80 -7.25
N GLY A 89 -3.18 9.99 -6.10
CA GLY A 89 -4.28 9.13 -5.64
C GLY A 89 -3.85 7.70 -5.26
N LYS A 90 -2.58 7.51 -4.91
CA LYS A 90 -2.01 6.23 -4.48
C LYS A 90 -1.29 6.39 -3.15
N LEU A 91 -1.57 5.46 -2.25
CA LEU A 91 -0.73 5.19 -1.10
C LEU A 91 0.47 4.36 -1.59
N VAL A 92 1.67 4.90 -1.44
CA VAL A 92 2.93 4.28 -1.83
C VAL A 92 3.69 3.89 -0.56
N LEU A 93 4.05 2.62 -0.44
CA LEU A 93 4.79 2.03 0.67
C LEU A 93 6.06 1.40 0.11
N GLN A 94 7.21 1.65 0.75
CA GLN A 94 8.49 1.11 0.29
C GLN A 94 9.35 0.65 1.46
N GLY A 95 10.21 -0.32 1.20
CA GLY A 95 11.19 -0.82 2.15
C GLY A 95 12.10 -1.86 1.53
N ALA A 96 12.93 -2.45 2.37
CA ALA A 96 13.76 -3.59 2.04
C ALA A 96 13.79 -4.57 3.22
N ASP A 97 13.94 -5.86 2.90
CA ASP A 97 14.10 -6.93 3.87
C ASP A 97 15.41 -7.65 3.61
N ASP A 98 16.22 -7.87 4.66
CA ASP A 98 17.51 -8.55 4.56
C ASP A 98 17.38 -10.08 4.32
N GLY A 99 16.17 -10.62 4.36
CA GLY A 99 15.92 -12.05 4.16
C GLY A 99 16.39 -12.92 5.33
N PHE A 100 16.75 -14.17 5.05
CA PHE A 100 17.25 -15.08 6.08
C PHE A 100 18.73 -14.84 6.38
N LYS A 101 19.08 -14.90 7.66
CA LYS A 101 20.48 -14.74 8.10
C LYS A 101 21.39 -15.72 7.36
N ASP A 102 22.48 -15.18 6.79
CA ASP A 102 23.52 -15.90 6.06
C ASP A 102 23.03 -16.52 4.72
N VAL A 103 21.87 -16.10 4.22
CA VAL A 103 21.36 -16.32 2.86
C VAL A 103 21.40 -15.00 2.10
N ARG A 104 21.71 -15.02 0.80
CA ARG A 104 21.70 -13.82 -0.06
C ARG A 104 20.34 -13.69 -0.75
N ASP A 105 19.28 -13.51 0.03
CA ASP A 105 17.89 -13.48 -0.41
C ASP A 105 17.15 -12.18 -0.03
N GLY A 106 17.89 -11.15 0.36
CA GLY A 106 17.32 -9.84 0.64
C GLY A 106 16.62 -9.23 -0.60
N ILE A 107 15.54 -8.50 -0.35
CA ILE A 107 14.70 -7.89 -1.39
C ILE A 107 14.45 -6.41 -1.09
N ALA A 108 14.36 -5.61 -2.15
CA ALA A 108 13.79 -4.27 -2.09
C ALA A 108 12.40 -4.29 -2.71
N TRP A 109 11.45 -3.57 -2.12
CA TRP A 109 10.06 -3.63 -2.57
C TRP A 109 9.36 -2.27 -2.58
N THR A 110 8.31 -2.19 -3.39
CA THR A 110 7.40 -1.04 -3.47
C THR A 110 5.98 -1.55 -3.68
N MET A 111 5.09 -1.18 -2.78
CA MET A 111 3.66 -1.42 -2.87
C MET A 111 2.94 -0.11 -3.17
N THR A 112 1.99 -0.15 -4.10
CA THR A 112 1.07 0.94 -4.37
C THR A 112 -0.35 0.45 -4.18
N ILE A 113 -1.17 1.26 -3.52
CA ILE A 113 -2.59 1.01 -3.34
C ILE A 113 -3.33 2.22 -3.89
N ASN A 114 -4.20 2.02 -4.87
CA ASN A 114 -5.08 3.08 -5.35
C ASN A 114 -6.06 3.45 -4.22
N GLU A 115 -6.06 4.71 -3.81
CA GLU A 115 -6.73 5.15 -2.59
C GLU A 115 -8.26 5.13 -2.69
N ASP A 116 -8.81 5.18 -3.92
CA ASP A 116 -10.24 5.14 -4.19
C ASP A 116 -10.79 3.71 -4.29
N SER A 117 -10.05 2.82 -4.97
CA SER A 117 -10.52 1.48 -5.35
C SER A 117 -9.92 0.34 -4.54
N GLY A 118 -8.84 0.60 -3.81
CA GLY A 118 -8.08 -0.42 -3.08
C GLY A 118 -7.29 -1.37 -3.97
N LYS A 119 -7.20 -1.13 -5.28
CA LYS A 119 -6.36 -1.95 -6.18
C LYS A 119 -4.90 -1.83 -5.78
N MET A 120 -4.25 -2.97 -5.58
CA MET A 120 -2.90 -3.09 -5.06
C MET A 120 -1.96 -3.66 -6.11
N ILE A 121 -0.77 -3.07 -6.21
CA ILE A 121 0.35 -3.59 -6.97
C ILE A 121 1.58 -3.54 -6.08
N LEU A 122 2.24 -4.68 -5.91
CA LEU A 122 3.52 -4.81 -5.22
C LEU A 122 4.57 -5.27 -6.21
N SER A 123 5.72 -4.61 -6.22
CA SER A 123 6.91 -5.08 -6.91
C SER A 123 8.00 -5.37 -5.88
N ALA A 124 8.71 -6.48 -6.06
CA ALA A 124 9.84 -6.86 -5.22
C ALA A 124 10.99 -7.30 -6.12
N THR A 125 12.16 -6.73 -5.91
CA THR A 125 13.37 -7.05 -6.67
C THR A 125 14.38 -7.68 -5.72
N GLY A 126 14.86 -8.85 -6.11
CA GLY A 126 15.96 -9.52 -5.44
C GLY A 126 17.17 -9.65 -6.36
N ASP A 127 18.10 -10.48 -5.94
CA ASP A 127 19.29 -10.82 -6.71
C ASP A 127 18.95 -11.86 -7.79
N GLY A 128 18.88 -11.43 -9.05
CA GLY A 128 18.62 -12.30 -10.20
C GLY A 128 17.13 -12.58 -10.48
N PHE A 129 16.21 -11.95 -9.76
CA PHE A 129 14.77 -12.07 -10.03
C PHE A 129 14.01 -10.78 -9.66
N VAL A 130 12.84 -10.62 -10.27
CA VAL A 130 11.84 -9.61 -9.90
C VAL A 130 10.46 -10.25 -9.86
N MET A 131 9.63 -9.81 -8.93
CA MET A 131 8.23 -10.21 -8.80
C MET A 131 7.32 -8.99 -8.92
N VAL A 132 6.16 -9.20 -9.55
CA VAL A 132 5.04 -8.27 -9.55
C VAL A 132 3.79 -8.99 -9.09
N VAL A 133 3.21 -8.49 -8.02
CA VAL A 133 2.00 -9.00 -7.38
C VAL A 133 0.87 -8.01 -7.62
N PHE A 134 -0.24 -8.48 -8.17
CA PHE A 134 -1.48 -7.72 -8.29
C PHE A 134 -2.47 -8.23 -7.25
N GLY A 135 -3.23 -7.31 -6.67
CA GLY A 135 -4.22 -7.63 -5.65
C GLY A 135 -5.27 -6.55 -5.45
N ALA A 136 -6.04 -6.71 -4.38
CA ALA A 136 -7.01 -5.73 -3.95
C ALA A 136 -7.14 -5.72 -2.42
N CYS A 137 -7.32 -4.54 -1.86
CA CYS A 137 -7.45 -4.32 -0.43
C CYS A 137 -8.88 -4.00 -0.03
N ALA A 138 -9.23 -4.41 1.18
CA ALA A 138 -10.42 -4.00 1.90
C ALA A 138 -10.00 -3.37 3.24
N VAL A 139 -10.80 -2.43 3.74
CA VAL A 139 -10.65 -1.95 5.12
C VAL A 139 -10.95 -3.12 6.07
N LYS A 140 -10.03 -3.39 7.01
CA LYS A 140 -10.15 -4.46 8.00
C LYS A 140 -11.04 -4.05 9.19
#